data_AF-X0SL33-F1
#
_entry.id   AF-X0SL33-F1
#
_cell.length_a   1.000
_cell.length_b   1.000
_cell.length_c   1.000
_cell.angle_alpha   90.00
_cell.angle_beta   90.00
_cell.angle_gamma   90.00
#
_symmetry.space_group_name_H-M   'P 1'
#
loop_
_entity.id
_entity.type
_entity.pdbx_description
1 polymer ?
#
loop_
_entity_poly.entity_id
_entity_poly.type
_entity_poly.pdbx_seq_one_letter_code
_entity_poly.pdbx_strand_id
1 'polypeptide(L)' 'MATKQKLTRNQDVVIKALAAIGQPLSAYRILDLDCVRDAGLKAPLTIYRALDKLVALGLVHRIESLNAFVV' A
#
# COMPACT_ATOMS: atom_id res chain seq x y z
N MET A 1 17.14 -3.98 18.73
CA MET A 1 17.22 -2.83 17.79
C MET A 1 16.47 -3.22 16.53
N ALA A 2 15.30 -2.64 16.27
CA ALA A 2 14.56 -2.92 15.04
C ALA A 2 15.27 -2.24 13.86
N THR A 3 15.78 -3.04 12.91
CA THR A 3 16.37 -2.52 11.68
C THR A 3 15.32 -1.76 10.90
N LYS A 4 15.52 -0.47 10.66
CA LYS A 4 14.62 0.38 9.87
C LYS A 4 14.58 -0.18 8.45
N GLN A 5 13.55 -0.96 8.13
CA GLN A 5 13.45 -1.68 6.86
C GLN A 5 13.33 -0.66 5.73
N LYS A 6 14.26 -0.70 4.77
CA LYS A 6 14.28 0.25 3.67
C LYS A 6 13.20 -0.13 2.66
N LEU A 7 12.09 0.60 2.69
CA LEU A 7 11.00 0.44 1.73
C LEU A 7 11.47 0.86 0.32
N THR A 8 11.00 0.13 -0.69
CA THR A 8 11.12 0.57 -2.09
C THR A 8 10.21 1.76 -2.34
N ARG A 9 10.44 2.50 -3.44
CA ARG A 9 9.58 3.64 -3.83
C ARG A 9 8.09 3.28 -3.87
N ASN A 10 7.73 2.12 -4.44
CA ASN A 10 6.32 1.74 -4.58
C ASN A 10 5.70 1.35 -3.23
N GLN A 11 6.46 0.69 -2.36
CA GLN A 11 6.01 0.37 -1.00
C GLN A 11 5.81 1.64 -0.18
N ASP A 12 6.74 2.60 -0.27
CA ASP A 12 6.67 3.88 0.42
C ASP A 12 5.46 4.72 -0.05
N VAL A 13 5.20 4.77 -1.35
CA VAL A 13 4.01 5.46 -1.89
C VAL A 13 2.72 4.80 -1.39
N VAL A 14 2.62 3.48 -1.48
CA VAL A 14 1.40 2.74 -1.08
C VAL A 14 1.13 2.86 0.42
N ILE A 15 2.15 2.69 1.27
CA ILE A 15 1.95 2.80 2.73
C ILE A 15 1.60 4.23 3.14
N LYS A 16 2.20 5.25 2.52
CA LYS A 16 1.84 6.66 2.76
C LYS A 16 0.41 6.96 2.34
N ALA A 17 -0.02 6.42 1.19
CA ALA A 17 -1.39 6.59 0.72
C ALA A 17 -2.40 5.98 1.71
N LEU A 18 -2.16 4.76 2.19
CA LEU A 18 -2.99 4.13 3.22
C LEU A 18 -3.00 4.92 4.54
N ALA A 19 -1.82 5.34 5.01
CA ALA A 19 -1.68 6.11 6.24
C ALA A 19 -2.36 7.49 6.17
N ALA A 20 -2.34 8.13 5.01
CA ALA A 20 -2.99 9.42 4.81
C ALA A 20 -4.53 9.31 4.86
N ILE A 21 -5.10 8.20 4.39
CA ILE A 21 -6.55 8.00 4.41
C ILE A 21 -7.03 7.47 5.77
N GLY A 22 -6.26 6.58 6.41
CA GLY A 22 -6.59 6.04 7.74
C GLY A 22 -7.81 5.11 7.76
N GLN A 23 -8.25 4.60 6.61
CA GLN A 23 -9.37 3.65 6.50
C GLN A 23 -9.03 2.52 5.53
N PRO A 24 -9.72 1.36 5.62
CA PRO A 24 -9.47 0.25 4.71
C PRO A 24 -9.77 0.62 3.25
N LEU A 25 -8.79 0.41 2.35
CA LEU A 25 -8.94 0.65 0.92
C LEU A 25 -8.68 -0.60 0.10
N SER A 26 -9.44 -0.81 -0.97
CA SER A 26 -9.11 -1.84 -1.96
C SER A 26 -7.89 -1.43 -2.79
N ALA A 27 -7.18 -2.40 -3.37
CA ALA A 27 -6.01 -2.13 -4.22
C ALA A 27 -6.34 -1.19 -5.40
N TYR A 28 -7.54 -1.31 -5.98
CA TYR A 28 -8.02 -0.43 -7.04
C TYR A 28 -8.26 0.99 -6.54
N ARG A 29 -8.86 1.15 -5.36
CA ARG A 29 -9.06 2.47 -4.76
C ARG A 29 -7.72 3.15 -4.47
N ILE A 30 -6.71 2.40 -4.03
CA ILE A 30 -5.35 2.91 -3.84
C ILE A 30 -4.74 3.36 -5.18
N LEU A 31 -4.91 2.56 -6.25
CA LEU A 31 -4.43 2.91 -7.59
C LEU A 31 -5.05 4.21 -8.13
N ASP A 32 -6.29 4.50 -7.73
CA ASP A 32 -7.03 5.68 -8.17
C ASP A 32 -6.69 6.96 -7.39
N LEU A 33 -5.89 6.88 -6.32
CA LEU A 33 -5.48 8.06 -5.55
C LEU A 33 -4.51 8.93 -6.34
N ASP A 34 -4.71 10.25 -6.28
CA ASP A 34 -3.88 11.22 -6.98
C ASP A 34 -2.40 11.10 -6.60
N CYS A 35 -2.09 10.92 -5.31
CA CYS A 35 -0.71 10.73 -4.85
C CYS A 35 -0.02 9.47 -5.43
N VAL A 36 -0.79 8.42 -5.70
CA VAL A 36 -0.29 7.17 -6.29
C VAL A 36 -0.10 7.32 -7.79
N ARG A 37 -1.03 8.02 -8.46
CA ARG A 37 -0.97 8.34 -9.89
C ARG A 37 0.16 9.30 -10.22
N ASP A 38 0.35 10.36 -9.42
CA ASP A 38 1.43 11.34 -9.53
C ASP A 38 2.80 10.70 -9.30
N ALA A 39 2.86 9.70 -8.41
CA ALA A 39 4.06 8.90 -8.22
C ALA A 39 4.37 7.96 -9.41
N GLY A 40 3.48 7.85 -10.40
CA GLY A 40 3.64 7.07 -11.63
C GLY A 40 3.18 5.62 -11.53
N LEU A 41 2.49 5.23 -10.45
CA LEU A 41 1.99 3.86 -10.29
C LEU A 41 0.67 3.71 -11.05
N LYS A 42 0.73 3.10 -12.24
CA LYS A 42 -0.42 2.95 -13.15
C LYS A 42 -0.92 1.52 -13.30
N ALA A 43 -0.14 0.53 -12.87
CA ALA A 43 -0.47 -0.88 -13.04
C ALA A 43 -1.01 -1.47 -11.72
N PRO A 44 -2.20 -2.12 -11.72
CA PRO A 44 -2.75 -2.79 -10.55
C PRO A 44 -1.77 -3.80 -9.94
N LEU A 45 -1.08 -4.57 -10.79
CA LEU A 45 -0.09 -5.57 -10.35
C LEU A 45 1.02 -4.96 -9.48
N THR A 46 1.43 -3.71 -9.75
CA THR A 46 2.44 -3.01 -8.96
C THR A 46 1.95 -2.70 -7.55
N ILE A 47 0.66 -2.35 -7.42
CA ILE A 47 0.02 -2.12 -6.12
C ILE A 47 -0.06 -3.42 -5.35
N TYR A 48 -0.54 -4.50 -5.97
CA TYR A 48 -0.59 -5.82 -5.33
C TYR A 48 0.79 -6.31 -4.86
N ARG A 49 1.85 -6.13 -5.67
CA ARG A 49 3.22 -6.50 -5.28
C ARG A 49 3.75 -5.66 -4.11
N ALA A 50 3.41 -4.37 -4.06
CA ALA A 50 3.77 -3.52 -2.94
C ALA A 50 3.03 -3.93 -1.67
N LEU A 51 1.71 -4.14 -1.77
CA LEU A 51 0.85 -4.57 -0.66
C LEU A 51 1.29 -5.92 -0.10
N ASP A 52 1.56 -6.92 -0.95
CA ASP A 52 2.04 -8.24 -0.53
C ASP A 52 3.30 -8.15 0.32
N LYS A 53 4.27 -7.32 -0.11
CA LYS A 53 5.48 -7.08 0.67
C LYS A 53 5.21 -6.34 1.96
N LEU A 54 4.36 -5.32 1.96
CA LEU A 54 4.03 -4.56 3.18
C LEU A 54 3.29 -5.44 4.20
N VAL A 55 2.43 -6.34 3.74
CA VAL A 55 1.75 -7.35 4.58
C VAL A 55 2.77 -8.34 5.14
N ALA A 56 3.68 -8.86 4.33
CA ALA A 56 4.74 -9.76 4.78
C ALA A 56 5.69 -9.11 5.81
N LEU A 57 5.83 -7.78 5.76
CA LEU A 57 6.58 -6.98 6.74
C LEU A 57 5.79 -6.62 7.99
N GLY A 58 4.49 -6.95 8.05
CA GLY A 58 3.60 -6.58 9.17
C GLY A 58 3.29 -5.08 9.25
N LEU A 59 3.49 -4.33 8.16
CA LEU A 59 3.25 -2.88 8.10
C LEU A 59 1.85 -2.52 7.58
N VAL A 60 1.16 -3.48 6.97
CA VAL A 60 -0.19 -3.35 6.44
C VAL A 60 -0.96 -4.62 6.77
N HIS A 61 -2.22 -4.47 7.16
CA HIS A 61 -3.15 -5.57 7.39
C HIS A 61 -4.13 -5.68 6.22
N ARG A 62 -4.40 -6.92 5.79
CA ARG A 62 -5.45 -7.22 4.80
C ARG A 62 -6.74 -7.60 5.52
N ILE A 63 -7.83 -6.92 5.19
CA ILE A 63 -9.19 -7.27 5.62
C ILE A 63 -9.81 -8.13 4.51
N GLU A 64 -9.83 -9.45 4.73
CA GLU A 64 -10.24 -10.43 3.71
C GLU A 64 -11.70 -10.28 3.29
N SER A 65 -12.61 -10.02 4.24
CA SER A 65 -14.04 -9.84 3.97
C SER A 65 -14.35 -8.64 3.07
N LEU A 66 -13.49 -7.63 3.06
CA LEU A 66 -13.64 -6.41 2.26
C LEU A 66 -12.70 -6.37 1.06
N ASN A 67 -11.81 -7.35 0.91
CA ASN A 67 -10.67 -7.30 -0.01
C ASN A 67 -9.93 -5.94 0.06
N ALA A 68 -9.72 -5.45 1.28
CA ALA A 68 -9.17 -4.13 1.57
C ALA A 68 -7.89 -4.21 2.41
N PHE A 69 -7.17 -3.10 2.48
CA PHE A 69 -5.87 -2.98 3.15
C PHE A 69 -5.87 -1.73 4.04
N VAL A 70 -5.24 -1.83 5.21
CA VAL A 70 -5.12 -0.74 6.19
C VAL A 70 -3.76 -0.81 6.87
N VAL A 71 -3.21 0.33 7.31
CA VAL A 71 -1.97 0.39 8.12
C VAL A 71 -2.27 0.21 9.60
#